data_AF-A0A0P0MBU4-F1
#
_entry.id   AF-A0A0P0MBU4-F1
#
_cell.length_a   1.000
_cell.length_b   1.000
_cell.length_c   1.000
_cell.angle_alpha   90.00
_cell.angle_beta   90.00
_cell.angle_gamma   90.00
#
_symmetry.space_group_name_H-M   'P 1'
#
loop_
_entity.id
_entity.type
_entity.pdbx_description
1 polymer ?
#
loop_
_entity_poly.entity_id
_entity_poly.type
_entity_poly.pdbx_seq_one_letter_code
_entity_poly.pdbx_strand_id
1 'polypeptide(L)'
;MRDDRSQALGAFQSGIPGAKGSVLRHEKLIDFIHRNYEADAQGRWFFQNGPQRVYIELEATPHIWRIGDDFAVNSHTGTGAQVNKSLVDENGKVYLHTNWGLGLVHTLDVPRAAQALEMARWTLEEAVSNELAALYGYVMSPQAAHQSSLQA
;
A
#
# COMPACT_ATOMS: atom_id res chain seq x y z
N MET A 1 -4.94 2.94 13.71
CA MET A 1 -6.36 2.66 13.98
C MET A 1 -7.06 3.97 14.24
N ARG A 2 -8.15 4.22 13.50
CA ARG A 2 -8.94 5.44 13.60
C ARG A 2 -10.18 5.14 14.43
N ASP A 3 -10.23 5.70 15.64
CA ASP A 3 -11.46 5.71 16.44
C ASP A 3 -12.41 6.81 15.96
N ASP A 4 -13.58 6.94 16.61
CA ASP A 4 -14.59 7.94 16.26
C ASP A 4 -14.04 9.37 16.29
N ARG A 5 -13.10 9.66 17.20
CA ARG A 5 -12.45 10.98 17.29
C ARG A 5 -11.59 11.25 16.08
N SER A 6 -10.73 10.30 15.69
CA SER A 6 -9.90 10.42 14.49
C SER A 6 -10.71 10.43 13.19
N GLN A 7 -11.87 9.79 13.16
CA GLN A 7 -12.78 9.84 12.02
C GLN A 7 -13.50 11.20 11.93
N ALA A 8 -13.89 11.79 13.07
CA ALA A 8 -14.50 13.12 13.13
C ALA A 8 -13.54 14.24 12.67
N LEU A 9 -12.22 14.01 12.71
CA LEU A 9 -11.21 14.95 12.19
C LEU A 9 -11.14 15.01 10.66
N GLY A 10 -11.94 14.23 9.93
CA GLY A 10 -12.05 14.28 8.46
C GLY A 10 -11.36 13.12 7.76
N ALA A 11 -10.93 13.33 6.50
CA ALA A 11 -10.33 12.27 5.68
C ALA A 11 -8.97 11.82 6.21
N PHE A 12 -8.60 10.54 5.96
CA PHE A 12 -7.31 9.98 6.37
C PHE A 12 -6.11 10.76 5.82
N GLN A 13 -6.24 11.24 4.58
CA GLN A 13 -5.21 12.01 3.87
C GLN A 13 -5.36 13.53 4.03
N SER A 14 -6.20 14.01 4.95
CA SER A 14 -6.49 15.45 5.12
C SER A 14 -5.29 16.29 5.60
N GLY A 15 -4.23 15.65 6.10
CA GLY A 15 -3.09 16.33 6.73
C GLY A 15 -3.38 16.86 8.14
N ILE A 16 -4.62 16.72 8.64
CA ILE A 16 -4.99 17.16 9.99
C ILE A 16 -4.32 16.27 11.03
N PRO A 17 -3.58 16.85 12.01
CA PRO A 17 -2.97 16.08 13.09
C PRO A 17 -4.00 15.21 13.82
N GLY A 18 -3.71 13.92 13.97
CA GLY A 18 -4.61 12.96 14.62
C GLY A 18 -5.65 12.30 13.71
N ALA A 19 -5.86 12.79 12.48
CA ALA A 19 -6.82 12.18 11.54
C ALA A 19 -6.44 10.74 11.13
N LYS A 20 -5.13 10.42 11.10
CA LYS A 20 -4.62 9.06 10.86
C LYS A 20 -4.86 8.07 12.00
N GLY A 21 -5.20 8.56 13.19
CA GLY A 21 -5.37 7.76 14.39
C GLY A 21 -4.05 7.25 15.00
N SER A 22 -4.15 6.20 15.80
CA SER A 22 -3.02 5.66 16.57
C SER A 22 -2.29 4.54 15.84
N VAL A 23 -0.99 4.39 16.10
CA VAL A 23 -0.21 3.26 15.57
C VAL A 23 -0.66 1.97 16.26
N LEU A 24 -0.91 0.92 15.47
CA LEU A 24 -1.15 -0.41 16.01
C LEU A 24 0.16 -1.02 16.50
N ARG A 25 0.20 -1.44 17.77
CA ARG A 25 1.38 -2.07 18.40
C ARG A 25 1.15 -3.52 18.84
N HIS A 26 -0.08 -4.01 18.75
CA HIS A 26 -0.43 -5.36 19.19
C HIS A 26 -0.13 -6.39 18.09
N GLU A 27 0.99 -7.09 18.21
CA GLU A 27 1.48 -8.05 17.21
C GLU A 27 0.41 -9.08 16.77
N LYS A 28 -0.29 -9.71 17.73
CA LYS A 28 -1.35 -10.69 17.42
C LYS A 28 -2.47 -10.12 16.53
N LEU A 29 -2.82 -8.84 16.73
CA LEU A 29 -3.82 -8.16 15.91
C LEU A 29 -3.26 -7.82 14.53
N ILE A 30 -2.01 -7.38 14.46
CA ILE A 30 -1.32 -7.09 13.20
C ILE A 30 -1.24 -8.37 12.36
N ASP A 31 -0.81 -9.48 12.95
CA ASP A 31 -0.74 -10.78 12.28
C ASP A 31 -2.12 -11.27 11.82
N PHE A 32 -3.16 -11.00 12.63
CA PHE A 32 -4.53 -11.29 12.24
C PHE A 32 -4.95 -10.47 11.01
N ILE A 33 -4.67 -9.17 10.98
CA ILE A 33 -4.94 -8.30 9.82
C ILE A 33 -4.17 -8.82 8.60
N HIS A 34 -2.87 -9.09 8.73
CA HIS A 34 -2.02 -9.56 7.63
C HIS A 34 -2.55 -10.84 6.97
N ARG A 35 -3.00 -11.83 7.77
CA ARG A 35 -3.54 -13.09 7.23
C ARG A 35 -4.87 -12.92 6.49
N ASN A 36 -5.58 -11.83 6.73
CA ASN A 36 -6.90 -11.57 6.16
C ASN A 36 -6.91 -10.35 5.23
N TYR A 37 -5.73 -9.82 4.85
CA TYR A 37 -5.57 -8.60 4.06
C TYR A 37 -5.67 -8.90 2.55
N GLU A 38 -6.71 -8.38 1.91
CA GLU A 38 -7.00 -8.66 0.49
C GLU A 38 -7.74 -7.49 -0.19
N ALA A 39 -7.84 -7.55 -1.51
CA ALA A 39 -8.58 -6.59 -2.33
C ALA A 39 -9.93 -7.18 -2.75
N ASP A 40 -10.94 -6.32 -2.89
CA ASP A 40 -12.17 -6.70 -3.59
C ASP A 40 -12.05 -6.47 -5.11
N ALA A 41 -13.10 -6.84 -5.85
CA ALA A 41 -13.15 -6.69 -7.31
C ALA A 41 -13.10 -5.23 -7.80
N GLN A 42 -13.26 -4.25 -6.90
CA GLN A 42 -13.18 -2.81 -7.20
C GLN A 42 -11.79 -2.24 -6.83
N GLY A 43 -10.85 -3.07 -6.38
CA GLY A 43 -9.52 -2.61 -5.96
C GLY A 43 -9.49 -1.97 -4.57
N ARG A 44 -10.57 -2.10 -3.79
CA ARG A 44 -10.60 -1.61 -2.40
C ARG A 44 -10.00 -2.66 -1.49
N TRP A 45 -9.04 -2.25 -0.67
CA TRP A 45 -8.38 -3.15 0.26
C TRP A 45 -9.10 -3.21 1.58
N PHE A 46 -9.18 -4.41 2.14
CA PHE A 46 -9.83 -4.68 3.41
C PHE A 46 -9.12 -5.80 4.16
N PHE A 47 -9.46 -5.97 5.43
CA PHE A 47 -9.24 -7.24 6.11
C PHE A 47 -10.55 -7.88 6.54
N GLN A 48 -10.65 -9.20 6.39
CA GLN A 48 -11.83 -9.96 6.81
C GLN A 48 -11.87 -10.11 8.34
N ASN A 49 -12.97 -9.68 8.96
CA ASN A 49 -13.22 -9.78 10.40
C ASN A 49 -14.53 -10.54 10.67
N GLY A 50 -14.44 -11.88 10.71
CA GLY A 50 -15.63 -12.73 10.80
C GLY A 50 -16.53 -12.54 9.57
N PRO A 51 -17.83 -12.20 9.71
CA PRO A 51 -18.70 -11.91 8.57
C PRO A 51 -18.52 -10.49 8.00
N GLN A 52 -17.75 -9.61 8.65
CA GLN A 52 -17.60 -8.21 8.27
C GLN A 52 -16.30 -7.98 7.50
N ARG A 53 -16.32 -7.00 6.59
CA ARG A 53 -15.11 -6.47 5.93
C ARG A 53 -14.77 -5.12 6.52
N VAL A 54 -13.51 -4.96 6.95
CA VAL A 54 -13.00 -3.67 7.43
C VAL A 54 -12.12 -3.07 6.34
N TYR A 55 -12.64 -2.07 5.63
CA TYR A 55 -11.90 -1.39 4.56
C TYR A 55 -10.76 -0.52 5.09
N ILE A 56 -9.73 -0.38 4.28
CA ILE A 56 -8.46 0.23 4.64
C ILE A 56 -8.23 1.46 3.78
N GLU A 57 -7.93 2.57 4.45
CA GLU A 57 -7.42 3.78 3.83
C GLU A 57 -5.91 3.61 3.59
N LEU A 58 -5.49 3.82 2.35
CA LEU A 58 -4.10 3.68 1.94
C LEU A 58 -3.39 5.03 1.96
N GLU A 59 -2.12 5.03 2.37
CA GLU A 59 -1.28 6.23 2.29
C GLU A 59 -0.58 6.37 0.93
N ALA A 60 -0.27 5.25 0.26
CA ALA A 60 0.41 5.28 -1.04
C ALA A 60 -0.01 4.11 -1.95
N THR A 61 0.28 2.89 -1.52
CA THR A 61 0.03 1.65 -2.28
C THR A 61 -0.44 0.54 -1.35
N PRO A 62 -1.11 -0.50 -1.87
CA PRO A 62 -1.59 -1.59 -1.04
C PRO A 62 -0.48 -2.46 -0.44
N HIS A 63 0.62 -2.63 -1.16
CA HIS A 63 1.79 -3.31 -0.65
C HIS A 63 2.89 -2.32 -0.29
N ILE A 64 3.66 -2.68 0.73
CA ILE A 64 4.97 -2.11 1.02
C ILE A 64 5.94 -3.27 0.84
N TRP A 65 6.92 -3.10 -0.04
CA TRP A 65 7.90 -4.12 -0.38
C TRP A 65 9.16 -3.96 0.47
N ARG A 66 9.61 -5.07 1.01
CA ARG A 66 10.92 -5.26 1.65
C ARG A 66 11.81 -6.03 0.68
N ILE A 67 13.09 -5.67 0.64
CA ILE A 67 14.08 -6.29 -0.24
C ILE A 67 15.18 -6.90 0.62
N GLY A 68 15.40 -8.21 0.48
CA GLY A 68 16.49 -8.95 1.12
C GLY A 68 17.85 -8.66 0.49
N ASP A 69 18.93 -9.07 1.15
CA ASP A 69 20.30 -8.91 0.63
C ASP A 69 20.57 -9.75 -0.64
N ASP A 70 19.77 -10.80 -0.85
CA ASP A 70 19.75 -11.62 -2.06
C ASP A 70 18.80 -11.08 -3.15
N PHE A 71 18.21 -9.90 -2.91
CA PHE A 71 17.18 -9.25 -3.72
C PHE A 71 15.83 -9.99 -3.75
N ALA A 72 15.57 -10.92 -2.83
CA ALA A 72 14.23 -11.45 -2.63
C ALA A 72 13.28 -10.33 -2.18
N VAL A 73 12.05 -10.32 -2.71
CA VAL A 73 11.04 -9.29 -2.42
C VAL A 73 9.90 -9.90 -1.63
N ASN A 74 9.54 -9.27 -0.52
CA ASN A 74 8.43 -9.67 0.34
C ASN A 74 7.52 -8.48 0.68
N SER A 75 6.21 -8.72 0.75
CA SER A 75 5.27 -7.71 1.25
C SER A 75 5.48 -7.49 2.76
N HIS A 76 4.94 -6.39 3.28
CA HIS A 76 4.81 -6.17 4.72
C HIS A 76 4.01 -7.26 5.46
N THR A 77 3.23 -8.07 4.73
CA THR A 77 2.49 -9.22 5.26
C THR A 77 3.30 -10.53 5.22
N GLY A 78 4.53 -10.50 4.70
CA GLY A 78 5.43 -11.67 4.61
C GLY A 78 5.34 -12.47 3.30
N THR A 79 4.46 -12.09 2.38
CA THR A 79 4.27 -12.81 1.11
C THR A 79 5.42 -12.52 0.15
N GLY A 80 6.11 -13.56 -0.31
CA GLY A 80 7.15 -13.45 -1.35
C GLY A 80 6.57 -13.10 -2.72
N ALA A 81 7.29 -12.27 -3.47
CA ALA A 81 6.82 -11.71 -4.74
C ALA A 81 7.89 -11.80 -5.84
N GLN A 82 7.43 -12.02 -7.08
CA GLN A 82 8.25 -11.90 -8.27
C GLN A 82 8.11 -10.50 -8.86
N VAL A 83 9.24 -9.80 -9.02
CA VAL A 83 9.27 -8.45 -9.60
C VAL A 83 9.15 -8.53 -11.13
N ASN A 84 8.18 -7.80 -11.68
CA ASN A 84 7.98 -7.69 -13.12
C ASN A 84 8.63 -6.42 -13.68
N LYS A 85 8.51 -5.30 -12.96
CA LYS A 85 9.12 -4.02 -13.28
C LYS A 85 9.29 -3.17 -12.03
N SER A 86 10.23 -2.22 -12.07
CA SER A 86 10.34 -1.17 -11.07
C SER A 86 9.98 0.18 -11.66
N LEU A 87 9.43 1.07 -10.82
CA LEU A 87 9.02 2.41 -11.20
C LEU A 87 9.65 3.42 -10.26
N VAL A 88 9.86 4.64 -10.74
CA VAL A 88 10.16 5.81 -9.91
C VAL A 88 9.19 6.94 -10.24
N ASP A 89 8.65 7.59 -9.21
CA ASP A 89 7.80 8.76 -9.40
C ASP A 89 8.57 10.08 -9.35
N GLU A 90 7.87 11.18 -9.63
CA GLU A 90 8.41 12.54 -9.62
C GLU A 90 8.94 13.00 -8.25
N ASN A 91 8.66 12.25 -7.18
CA ASN A 91 9.14 12.50 -5.81
C ASN A 91 10.31 11.58 -5.42
N GLY A 92 10.80 10.75 -6.33
CA GLY A 92 11.87 9.78 -6.09
C GLY A 92 11.43 8.56 -5.29
N LYS A 93 10.11 8.31 -5.15
CA LYS A 93 9.64 7.07 -4.53
C LYS A 93 9.79 5.92 -5.51
N VAL A 94 10.32 4.80 -5.01
CA VAL A 94 10.53 3.60 -5.81
C VAL A 94 9.40 2.62 -5.56
N TYR A 95 8.82 2.07 -6.64
CA TYR A 95 7.76 1.07 -6.58
C TYR A 95 8.18 -0.20 -7.30
N LEU A 96 7.65 -1.33 -6.88
CA LEU A 96 7.76 -2.59 -7.62
C LEU A 96 6.35 -3.05 -8.00
N HIS A 97 6.18 -3.32 -9.29
CA HIS A 97 5.04 -4.07 -9.77
C HIS A 97 5.41 -5.55 -9.81
N THR A 98 4.59 -6.36 -9.16
CA THR A 98 4.85 -7.78 -8.96
C THR A 98 3.65 -8.62 -9.41
N ASN A 99 3.77 -9.95 -9.33
CA ASN A 99 2.63 -10.86 -9.48
C ASN A 99 1.52 -10.64 -8.43
N TRP A 100 1.78 -9.91 -7.34
CA TRP A 100 0.80 -9.53 -6.32
C TRP A 100 0.30 -8.08 -6.48
N GLY A 101 0.70 -7.38 -7.53
CA GLY A 101 0.34 -5.99 -7.79
C GLY A 101 1.42 -4.98 -7.39
N LEU A 102 1.02 -3.71 -7.30
CA LEU A 102 1.93 -2.59 -7.04
C LEU A 102 2.19 -2.40 -5.54
N GLY A 103 3.44 -2.08 -5.20
CA GLY A 103 3.79 -1.62 -3.86
C GLY A 103 4.98 -0.68 -3.84
N LEU A 104 5.01 0.17 -2.82
CA LEU A 104 6.09 1.09 -2.52
C LEU A 104 7.24 0.34 -1.86
N VAL A 105 8.47 0.56 -2.31
CA VAL A 105 9.67 0.04 -1.65
C VAL A 105 9.86 0.78 -0.34
N HIS A 106 10.05 0.03 0.74
CA HIS A 106 10.36 0.62 2.04
C HIS A 106 11.65 1.44 1.97
N THR A 107 11.67 2.63 2.59
CA THR A 107 12.79 3.59 2.45
C THR A 107 14.16 2.99 2.80
N LEU A 108 14.23 2.13 3.82
CA LEU A 108 15.48 1.45 4.22
C LEU A 108 16.01 0.46 3.18
N ASP A 109 15.20 0.07 2.21
CA ASP A 109 15.54 -0.92 1.18
C ASP A 109 15.73 -0.26 -0.20
N VAL A 110 15.56 1.05 -0.32
CA VAL A 110 15.88 1.81 -1.55
C VAL A 110 17.32 1.59 -2.02
N PRO A 111 18.35 1.55 -1.15
CA PRO A 111 19.71 1.23 -1.59
C PRO A 111 19.83 -0.16 -2.26
N ARG A 112 19.06 -1.15 -1.79
CA ARG A 112 19.03 -2.48 -2.42
C ARG A 112 18.32 -2.45 -3.77
N ALA A 113 17.25 -1.66 -3.89
CA ALA A 113 16.60 -1.46 -5.18
C ALA A 113 17.54 -0.81 -6.21
N ALA A 114 18.32 0.21 -5.80
CA ALA A 114 19.32 0.83 -6.66
C ALA A 114 20.39 -0.17 -7.12
N GLN A 115 20.91 -1.00 -6.21
CA GLN A 115 21.86 -2.06 -6.57
C GLN A 115 21.27 -3.07 -7.57
N ALA A 116 20.00 -3.46 -7.40
CA ALA A 116 19.35 -4.38 -8.34
C ALA A 116 19.26 -3.79 -9.76
N LEU A 117 19.06 -2.48 -9.87
CA LEU A 117 19.05 -1.74 -11.14
C LEU A 117 20.45 -1.64 -11.75
N GLU A 118 21.48 -1.31 -10.96
CA GLU A 118 22.88 -1.27 -11.39
C GLU A 118 23.36 -2.64 -11.92
N MET A 119 22.90 -3.71 -11.28
CA MET A 119 23.16 -5.09 -11.71
C MET A 119 22.28 -5.55 -12.88
N ALA A 120 21.47 -4.66 -13.46
CA ALA A 120 20.52 -4.95 -14.54
C ALA A 120 19.55 -6.11 -14.24
N ARG A 121 19.24 -6.34 -12.96
CA ARG A 121 18.25 -7.37 -12.55
C ARG A 121 16.82 -6.90 -12.79
N TRP A 122 16.58 -5.60 -12.66
CA TRP A 122 15.30 -4.95 -12.91
C TRP A 122 15.45 -3.81 -13.91
N THR A 123 14.34 -3.48 -14.58
CA THR A 123 14.21 -2.26 -15.38
C THR A 123 13.58 -1.15 -14.53
N LEU A 124 13.93 0.10 -14.82
CA LEU A 124 13.32 1.28 -14.20
C LEU A 124 12.51 2.05 -15.26
N GLU A 125 11.25 2.34 -14.95
CA GLU A 125 10.38 3.20 -15.73
C GLU A 125 9.96 4.42 -14.88
N GLU A 126 9.73 5.55 -15.53
CA GLU A 126 9.11 6.70 -14.86
C GLU A 126 7.61 6.47 -14.69
N ALA A 127 7.06 6.98 -13.59
CA ALA A 127 5.63 6.98 -13.33
C ALA A 127 5.19 8.32 -12.75
N VAL A 128 3.89 8.61 -12.85
CA VAL A 128 3.28 9.76 -12.19
C VAL A 128 2.52 9.24 -10.97
N SER A 129 2.88 9.74 -9.78
CA SER A 129 2.36 9.20 -8.51
C SER A 129 0.82 9.19 -8.44
N ASN A 130 0.17 10.22 -8.99
CA ASN A 130 -1.28 10.37 -8.98
C ASN A 130 -2.02 9.46 -9.98
N GLU A 131 -1.31 8.86 -10.94
CA GLU A 131 -1.89 7.93 -11.93
C GLU A 131 -1.80 6.47 -11.49
N LEU A 132 -0.92 6.16 -10.53
CA LEU A 132 -0.64 4.78 -10.09
C LEU A 132 -1.89 4.04 -9.64
N ALA A 133 -2.78 4.69 -8.88
CA ALA A 133 -4.01 4.08 -8.40
C ALA A 133 -4.91 3.60 -9.55
N ALA A 134 -5.06 4.44 -10.59
CA ALA A 134 -5.86 4.12 -11.76
C ALA A 134 -5.18 3.05 -12.63
N LEU A 135 -3.86 3.16 -12.85
CA LEU A 135 -3.10 2.25 -13.69
C LEU A 135 -3.00 0.83 -13.11
N TYR A 136 -2.88 0.72 -11.79
CA TYR A 136 -2.69 -0.55 -11.08
C TYR A 136 -3.94 -1.01 -10.33
N GLY A 137 -5.07 -0.34 -10.51
CA GLY A 137 -6.39 -0.82 -10.09
C GLY A 137 -6.59 -0.92 -8.59
N TYR A 138 -6.13 0.07 -7.81
CA TYR A 138 -6.37 0.12 -6.37
C TYR A 138 -7.01 1.45 -5.95
N VAL A 139 -7.80 1.41 -4.87
CA VAL A 139 -8.51 2.58 -4.34
C VAL A 139 -7.82 3.08 -3.08
N MET A 140 -7.34 4.31 -3.13
CA MET A 140 -6.66 4.96 -2.00
C MET A 140 -7.58 5.22 -0.81
N SER A 141 -8.81 5.68 -1.07
CA SER A 141 -9.79 5.97 -0.04
C SER A 141 -11.14 5.34 -0.38
N PRO A 142 -11.41 4.12 0.13
CA PRO A 142 -12.74 3.52 0.02
C PRO A 142 -13.84 4.41 0.63
N GLN A 143 -13.52 5.18 1.68
CA GLN A 143 -14.46 6.13 2.28
C GLN A 143 -14.89 7.21 1.30
N ALA A 144 -13.93 7.85 0.61
CA ALA A 144 -14.23 8.89 -0.38
C ALA A 144 -15.03 8.32 -1.57
N ALA A 145 -14.63 7.15 -2.08
CA ALA A 145 -15.33 6.48 -3.17
C ALA A 145 -16.80 6.18 -2.83
N HIS A 146 -17.07 5.76 -1.58
CA HIS A 146 -18.43 5.52 -1.12
C HIS A 146 -19.26 6.82 -1.03
N GLN A 147 -18.68 7.91 -0.53
CA GLN A 147 -19.36 9.20 -0.44
C GLN A 147 -19.72 9.76 -1.82
N SER A 148 -18.82 9.65 -2.81
CA SER A 148 -19.13 10.04 -4.19
C SER A 148 -20.28 9.23 -4.79
N SER A 149 -20.38 7.94 -4.48
CA SER A 149 -21.48 7.09 -4.96
C SER A 149 -22.85 7.40 -4.33
N LEU A 150 -22.89 8.05 -3.16
CA LEU A 150 -24.13 8.46 -2.50
C LEU A 150 -24.61 9.86 -2.91
N GLN A 151 -23.74 10.64 -3.57
CA GLN A 151 -24.02 12.00 -4.04
C GLN A 151 -24.34 12.08 -5.54
N ALA A 152 -24.21 10.98 -6.28
CA ALA A 152 -24.52 10.84 -7.69
C ALA A 152 -25.89 10.16 -7.88
#